data_AF-A0A0J6L0J4-F1
#
_entry.id   AF-A0A0J6L0J4-F1
#
_cell.length_a   1.000
_cell.length_b   1.000
_cell.length_c   1.000
_cell.angle_alpha   90.00
_cell.angle_beta   90.00
_cell.angle_gamma   90.00
#
_symmetry.space_group_name_H-M   'P 1'
#
loop_
_entity.id
_entity.type
_entity.pdbx_description
1 polymer ?
#
loop_
_entity_poly.entity_id
_entity_poly.type
_entity_poly.pdbx_seq_one_letter_code
_entity_poly.pdbx_strand_id
1 'polypeptide(L)' 'MNIHHKFELEKRIFNRLIEHNRKNVEPHSDAVILAYEHGLQVLEDMYKTSQQEEKEEIAPF' A
#
# COMPACT_ATOMS: atom_id res chain seq x y z
N MET A 1 16.43 -0.07 -6.31
CA MET A 1 15.42 -0.73 -5.46
C MET A 1 14.32 -1.22 -6.37
N ASN A 2 14.05 -2.53 -6.44
CA ASN A 2 13.01 -3.07 -7.34
C ASN A 2 11.60 -2.65 -6.86
N ILE A 3 10.62 -2.80 -7.73
CA ILE A 3 9.23 -2.40 -7.45
C ILE A 3 8.63 -3.15 -6.26
N HIS A 4 8.92 -4.45 -6.13
CA HIS A 4 8.49 -5.25 -4.99
C HIS A 4 9.00 -4.70 -3.64
N HIS A 5 10.29 -4.34 -3.56
CA HIS A 5 10.87 -3.80 -2.34
C HIS A 5 10.31 -2.41 -2.00
N LYS A 6 10.02 -1.58 -3.01
CA LYS A 6 9.33 -0.30 -2.81
C LYS A 6 7.91 -0.53 -2.27
N PHE A 7 7.16 -1.46 -2.86
CA PHE A 7 5.82 -1.84 -2.41
C PHE A 7 5.81 -2.31 -0.95
N GLU A 8 6.69 -3.23 -0.58
CA GLU A 8 6.78 -3.76 0.80
C GLU A 8 7.16 -2.68 1.82
N LEU A 9 8.01 -1.72 1.43
CA LEU A 9 8.37 -0.59 2.27
C LEU A 9 7.15 0.31 2.53
N GLU A 10 6.45 0.73 1.48
CA GLU A 10 5.28 1.62 1.59
C GLU A 10 4.14 0.93 2.35
N LYS A 11 3.86 -0.35 2.05
CA LYS A 11 2.87 -1.15 2.79
C LYS A 11 3.17 -1.21 4.28
N ARG A 12 4.44 -1.38 4.65
CA ARG A 12 4.86 -1.36 6.07
C ARG A 12 4.64 0.00 6.72
N ILE A 13 4.87 1.09 6.00
CA ILE A 13 4.64 2.45 6.48
C ILE A 13 3.15 2.67 6.78
N PHE A 14 2.27 2.36 5.82
CA PHE A 14 0.81 2.46 6.02
C PHE A 14 0.33 1.67 7.24
N ASN A 15 0.75 0.40 7.35
CA ASN A 15 0.36 -0.44 8.49
C ASN A 15 0.81 0.14 9.84
N ARG A 16 2.03 0.68 9.92
CA ARG A 16 2.53 1.32 11.16
C ARG A 16 1.76 2.57 11.50
N LEU A 17 1.40 3.39 10.51
CA LEU A 17 0.61 4.60 10.74
C LEU A 17 -0.80 4.26 11.21
N ILE A 18 -1.44 3.25 10.61
CA ILE A 18 -2.75 2.75 11.05
C ILE A 18 -2.68 2.24 12.48
N GLU A 19 -1.70 1.39 12.81
CA GLU A 19 -1.52 0.88 14.17
C GLU A 19 -1.26 1.99 15.19
N HIS A 20 -0.46 3.00 14.82
CA HIS A 20 -0.19 4.15 15.66
C HIS A 20 -1.46 4.93 15.97
N ASN A 21 -2.26 5.26 14.95
CA ASN A 21 -3.52 6.00 15.11
C ASN A 21 -4.61 5.20 15.81
N ARG A 22 -4.60 3.86 15.71
CA ARG A 22 -5.50 2.99 16.48
C ARG A 22 -5.16 2.96 17.97
N LYS A 23 -3.87 3.07 18.32
CA LYS A 23 -3.38 3.05 19.71
C LYS A 23 -3.47 4.42 20.38
N ASN A 24 -3.19 5.47 19.61
CA ASN A 24 -3.25 6.85 20.07
C ASN A 24 -4.60 7.42 19.61
N VAL A 25 -5.56 7.47 20.53
CA VAL A 25 -6.92 7.99 20.28
C VAL A 25 -6.85 9.52 20.19
N GLU A 26 -6.20 10.02 19.15
CA GLU A 26 -6.12 11.42 18.83
C GLU A 26 -7.43 11.89 18.19
N PRO A 27 -7.76 13.19 18.27
CA PRO A 27 -8.86 13.74 17.50
C PRO A 27 -8.67 13.39 16.02
N HIS A 28 -9.73 12.87 15.40
CA HIS A 28 -9.76 12.46 13.99
C HIS A 28 -8.95 11.19 13.64
N SER A 29 -8.47 10.40 14.61
CA SER A 29 -7.80 9.11 14.34
C SER A 29 -8.60 8.24 13.36
N ASP A 30 -9.93 8.18 13.47
CA ASP A 30 -10.78 7.40 12.56
C ASP A 30 -10.69 7.85 11.10
N ALA A 31 -10.73 9.17 10.85
CA ALA A 31 -10.63 9.72 9.50
C ALA A 31 -9.23 9.51 8.91
N VAL A 32 -8.20 9.61 9.75
CA VAL A 32 -6.81 9.37 9.37
C VAL A 32 -6.58 7.88 9.05
N ILE A 33 -7.12 6.97 9.87
CA ILE A 33 -7.09 5.52 9.63
C ILE A 33 -7.76 5.21 8.28
N LEU A 34 -8.94 5.74 8.02
CA LEU A 34 -9.65 5.53 6.75
C LEU A 34 -8.82 6.01 5.54
N ALA A 35 -8.17 7.17 5.64
CA ALA A 35 -7.30 7.68 4.59
C ALA A 35 -6.10 6.75 4.33
N TYR A 36 -5.50 6.20 5.39
CA TYR A 36 -4.38 5.25 5.27
C TYR A 36 -4.81 3.89 4.74
N GLU A 37 -5.98 3.38 5.15
CA GLU A 37 -6.54 2.14 4.62
C GLU A 37 -6.84 2.26 3.12
N HIS A 38 -7.43 3.38 2.70
CA HIS A 38 -7.65 3.68 1.29
C HIS A 38 -6.34 3.79 0.50
N GLY A 39 -5.34 4.50 1.04
CA GLY A 39 -4.02 4.60 0.43
C GLY A 39 -3.34 3.25 0.26
N LEU A 40 -3.44 2.37 1.27
CA LEU A 40 -2.92 1.01 1.21
C LEU A 40 -3.63 0.18 0.14
N GLN A 41 -4.95 0.29 0.01
CA GLN A 41 -5.70 -0.42 -1.04
C GLN A 41 -5.24 0.01 -2.44
N VAL A 42 -5.13 1.31 -2.70
CA VAL A 42 -4.65 1.82 -4.00
C VAL A 42 -3.22 1.33 -4.28
N LEU A 43 -2.35 1.35 -3.27
CA LEU A 43 -0.98 0.83 -3.40
C LEU A 43 -0.95 -0.65 -3.79
N GLU A 44 -1.79 -1.48 -3.16
CA GLU A 44 -1.90 -2.91 -3.49
C GLU A 44 -2.42 -3.14 -4.90
N ASP A 45 -3.40 -2.36 -5.35
CA ASP A 45 -3.96 -2.49 -6.69
C ASP A 45 -2.96 -2.05 -7.76
N MET A 46 -2.27 -0.92 -7.56
CA MET A 46 -1.19 -0.48 -8.45
C MET A 46 -0.06 -1.50 -8.54
N TYR A 47 0.31 -2.12 -7.42
CA TYR A 47 1.33 -3.16 -7.43
C TYR A 47 0.86 -4.39 -8.23
N LYS A 48 -0.37 -4.86 -8.01
CA LYS A 48 -0.93 -5.98 -8.81
C LYS A 48 -0.94 -5.65 -10.31
N THR A 49 -1.37 -4.45 -10.70
CA THR A 49 -1.35 -4.01 -12.10
C THR A 49 0.06 -4.00 -12.67
N SER A 50 1.04 -3.46 -11.94
CA SER A 50 2.45 -3.45 -12.39
C SER A 50 3.03 -4.86 -12.58
N GLN A 51 2.59 -5.83 -11.78
CA GLN A 51 3.01 -7.22 -11.91
C GLN A 51 2.29 -7.97 -13.04
N GLN A 52 1.12 -7.49 -13.48
CA GLN A 52 0.42 -8.01 -14.65
C GLN A 52 1.07 -7.50 -15.94
N GLU A 53 1.42 -6.21 -16.00
CA GLU A 53 2.15 -5.62 -17.13
C GLU A 53 3.51 -6.29 -17.35
N GLU A 54 4.29 -6.54 -16.29
CA GLU A 54 5.55 -7.29 -16.38
C GLU A 54 5.34 -8.71 -16.95
N LYS A 55 4.22 -9.38 -16.66
CA LYS A 55 3.95 -10.73 -17.18
C LYS A 55 3.51 -10.73 -18.64
N GLU A 56 2.75 -9.72 -19.06
CA GLU A 56 2.31 -9.56 -20.46
C GLU A 56 3.47 -9.18 -21.38
N GLU A 57 4.46 -8.41 -20.91
CA GLU A 57 5.68 -8.12 -21.68
C GLU A 57 6.60 -9.35 -21.88
N ILE A 58 6.62 -10.29 -20.93
CA ILE A 58 7.51 -11.47 -20.96
C ILE A 58 6.89 -12.66 -21.71
N ALA A 59 5.61 -12.59 -22.10
CA ALA A 59 4.97 -13.59 -22.93
C ALA A 59 4.96 -13.14 -24.41
N PRO A 60 6.07 -13.31 -25.17
CA PRO A 60 5.90 -13.39 -26.61
C PRO A 60 5.17 -14.70 -26.89
N PHE A 61 4.19 -14.65 -27.79
CA PHE A 61 3.46 -15.80 -28.31
C PHE A 61 4.27 -17.11 -28.40
#